data_AF-A0A195BY06-F1
#
_entry.id   AF-A0A195BY06-F1
#
_cell.length_a   1.000
_cell.length_b   1.000
_cell.length_c   1.000
_cell.angle_alpha   90.00
_cell.angle_beta   90.00
_cell.angle_gamma   90.00
#
_symmetry.space_group_name_H-M   'P 1'
#
loop_
_entity.id
_entity.type
_entity.pdbx_description
1 polymer ?
#
loop_
_entity_poly.entity_id
_entity_poly.type
_entity_poly.pdbx_seq_one_letter_code
_entity_poly.pdbx_strand_id
1 'polypeptide(L)'
;MSQLCVCLALSVLRRLANPLRKASHISKVVGRADYTTLLKLKAPTWTRHDLQEAIEAVVTQKMRFTQASTKYGIPKGTLYDNILGKSKRMMILEETALDPSEESAVLEFCCDISVSPYNRRTKKSLNAILNFVERLRRKHDPGFMFTGLSGFRWWWAFCKKHSIVSLYINDENENGADSS
;
A
#
# COMPACT_ATOMS: atom_id res chain seq x y z
N MET A 1 46.64 3.33 -11.99
CA MET A 1 45.51 4.28 -12.06
C MET A 1 44.39 3.57 -12.79
N SER A 2 43.19 3.29 -12.28
CA SER A 2 42.51 3.38 -10.98
C SER A 2 41.30 2.42 -11.12
N GLN A 3 41.06 1.46 -10.23
CA GLN A 3 40.11 1.54 -9.09
C GLN A 3 38.83 2.32 -9.44
N LEU A 4 37.62 1.74 -9.53
CA LEU A 4 36.70 1.24 -8.47
C LEU A 4 35.38 0.91 -9.23
N CYS A 5 34.46 0.01 -8.89
CA CYS A 5 34.16 -0.80 -7.72
C CYS A 5 33.17 -1.89 -8.19
N VAL A 6 33.54 -3.16 -7.99
CA VAL A 6 32.69 -4.33 -8.17
C VAL A 6 32.04 -4.62 -6.82
N CYS A 7 30.75 -4.34 -6.66
CA CYS A 7 30.00 -4.71 -5.45
C CYS A 7 28.55 -5.07 -5.77
N LEU A 8 28.13 -6.24 -5.24
CA LEU A 8 26.78 -6.82 -5.17
C LEU A 8 26.32 -7.73 -6.31
N ALA A 9 27.08 -8.81 -6.50
CA ALA A 9 26.51 -10.10 -6.90
C ALA A 9 27.07 -11.19 -5.96
N LEU A 10 26.43 -11.43 -4.82
CA LEU A 10 26.66 -12.60 -3.95
C LEU A 10 25.52 -12.74 -2.94
N SER A 11 24.54 -13.59 -3.22
CA SER A 11 23.70 -14.30 -2.24
C SER A 11 23.06 -15.49 -2.93
N VAL A 12 23.90 -16.45 -3.28
CA VAL A 12 23.50 -17.78 -3.77
C VAL A 12 22.93 -18.60 -2.61
N LEU A 13 21.87 -19.33 -2.93
CA LEU A 13 21.31 -20.51 -2.27
C LEU A 13 22.23 -21.21 -1.24
N ARG A 14 21.64 -21.54 -0.08
CA ARG A 14 21.69 -22.88 0.54
C ARG A 14 20.96 -22.87 1.89
N ARG A 15 19.88 -23.64 1.97
CA ARG A 15 19.61 -24.64 3.04
C ARG A 15 18.20 -25.21 2.83
N LEU A 16 18.14 -26.29 2.04
CA LEU A 16 17.07 -27.28 2.14
C LEU A 16 17.39 -28.26 3.27
N ALA A 17 16.31 -28.73 3.90
CA ALA A 17 16.15 -29.97 4.66
C ALA A 17 16.86 -30.13 6.02
N ASN A 18 16.06 -30.19 7.08
CA ASN A 18 16.09 -31.33 8.00
C ASN A 18 14.70 -31.60 8.60
N PRO A 19 14.10 -32.79 8.42
CA PRO A 19 12.81 -33.15 8.99
C PRO A 19 12.93 -33.91 10.33
N LEU A 20 11.85 -33.90 11.11
CA LEU A 20 11.49 -34.81 12.21
C LEU A 20 12.34 -34.74 13.51
N ARG A 21 11.74 -34.16 14.56
CA ARG A 21 11.86 -34.70 15.92
C ARG A 21 10.47 -34.89 16.56
N LYS A 22 10.35 -36.04 17.22
CA LYS A 22 9.16 -36.72 17.73
C LYS A 22 8.41 -35.93 18.80
N ALA A 23 7.11 -36.22 18.87
CA ALA A 23 6.23 -35.95 20.00
C ALA A 23 6.65 -36.77 21.25
N SER A 24 6.55 -36.14 22.42
CA SER A 24 6.39 -36.83 23.70
C SER A 24 5.54 -35.97 24.63
N HIS A 25 4.46 -36.59 25.14
CA HIS A 25 3.55 -36.06 26.14
C HIS A 25 4.27 -35.57 27.40
N ILE A 26 3.86 -34.41 27.92
CA ILE A 26 4.01 -34.06 29.34
C ILE A 26 2.72 -33.37 29.80
N SER A 27 2.19 -33.89 30.91
CA SER A 27 0.94 -33.56 31.56
C SER A 27 0.82 -32.10 32.04
N LYS A 28 -0.45 -31.67 32.10
CA LYS A 28 -1.04 -30.46 32.69
C LYS A 28 -0.19 -29.75 33.77
N VAL A 29 0.02 -28.46 33.56
CA VAL A 29 -0.10 -27.44 34.63
C VAL A 29 -1.12 -26.42 34.13
N VAL A 30 -2.31 -26.44 34.71
CA VAL A 30 -3.29 -25.35 34.55
C VAL A 30 -2.72 -24.17 35.35
N GLY A 31 -1.89 -23.37 34.68
CA GLY A 31 -1.44 -22.08 35.18
C GLY A 31 -2.63 -21.12 35.14
N ARG A 32 -2.95 -20.58 36.31
CA ARG A 32 -3.96 -19.55 36.54
C ARG A 32 -3.71 -18.39 35.57
N ALA A 33 -4.50 -18.31 34.49
CA ALA A 33 -4.37 -17.22 33.54
C ALA A 33 -4.58 -15.89 34.27
N ASP A 34 -3.54 -15.06 34.28
CA ASP A 34 -3.54 -13.74 34.93
C ASP A 34 -4.64 -12.87 34.33
N TYR A 35 -5.76 -12.78 35.06
CA TYR A 35 -6.92 -11.91 34.78
C TYR A 35 -6.51 -10.44 34.60
N THR A 36 -5.37 -10.04 35.15
CA THR A 36 -4.76 -8.72 35.00
C THR A 36 -4.37 -8.40 33.56
N THR A 37 -4.06 -9.42 32.75
CA THR A 37 -3.69 -9.25 31.33
C THR A 37 -4.92 -9.14 30.42
N LEU A 38 -6.04 -9.77 30.81
CA LEU A 38 -7.31 -9.72 30.06
C LEU A 38 -8.04 -8.37 30.18
N LEU A 39 -7.81 -7.63 31.27
CA LEU A 39 -8.45 -6.33 31.53
C LEU A 39 -7.79 -5.15 30.80
N LYS A 40 -6.70 -5.37 30.05
CA LYS A 40 -5.96 -4.30 29.36
C LYS A 40 -6.23 -4.24 27.85
N LEU A 41 -7.32 -4.85 27.39
CA LEU A 41 -7.90 -4.52 26.10
C LEU A 41 -8.67 -3.20 26.26
N LYS A 42 -7.95 -2.07 26.28
CA LYS A 42 -8.59 -0.74 26.20
C LYS A 42 -9.49 -0.75 24.97
N ALA A 43 -10.76 -0.40 25.15
CA ALA A 43 -11.68 -0.20 24.04
C ALA A 43 -11.03 0.77 23.03
N PRO A 44 -11.22 0.54 21.72
CA PRO A 44 -10.76 1.48 20.71
C PRO A 44 -11.28 2.88 21.03
N THR A 45 -10.40 3.87 21.02
CA THR A 45 -10.78 5.27 21.22
C THR A 45 -11.49 5.87 20.01
N TRP A 46 -11.45 5.17 18.87
CA TRP A 46 -12.03 5.56 17.60
C TRP A 46 -13.32 4.79 17.33
N THR A 47 -14.28 5.46 16.71
CA THR A 47 -15.58 4.91 16.32
C THR A 47 -15.53 4.32 14.90
N ARG A 48 -16.60 3.62 14.50
CA ARG A 48 -16.76 3.16 13.12
C ARG A 48 -16.84 4.33 12.13
N HIS A 49 -17.41 5.46 12.54
CA HIS A 49 -17.52 6.65 11.72
C HIS A 49 -16.12 7.25 11.46
N ASP A 50 -15.30 7.38 12.51
CA ASP A 50 -13.91 7.84 12.38
C ASP A 50 -13.10 6.96 11.42
N LEU A 51 -13.31 5.64 11.47
CA LEU A 51 -12.67 4.71 10.53
C LEU A 51 -13.10 4.94 9.09
N GLN A 52 -14.39 5.19 8.85
CA GLN A 52 -14.90 5.45 7.51
C GLN A 52 -14.35 6.76 6.96
N GLU A 53 -14.34 7.83 7.76
CA GLU A 53 -13.77 9.13 7.36
C GLU A 53 -12.27 9.04 7.11
N ALA A 54 -11.53 8.31 7.95
CA ALA A 54 -10.11 8.10 7.77
C ALA A 54 -9.80 7.33 6.47
N ILE A 55 -10.61 6.31 6.15
CA ILE A 55 -10.50 5.56 4.89
C ILE A 55 -10.76 6.51 3.72
N GLU A 56 -11.85 7.26 3.76
CA GLU A 56 -12.21 8.21 2.70
C GLU A 56 -11.11 9.24 2.45
N ALA A 57 -10.60 9.87 3.52
CA ALA A 57 -9.54 10.86 3.42
C ALA A 57 -8.26 10.29 2.79
N VAL A 58 -7.92 9.03 3.06
CA VAL A 58 -6.76 8.37 2.46
C VAL A 58 -7.00 8.04 0.99
N VAL A 59 -8.14 7.43 0.66
CA VAL A 59 -8.40 6.94 -0.71
C VAL A 59 -8.66 8.07 -1.70
N THR A 60 -9.20 9.20 -1.22
CA THR A 60 -9.37 10.44 -1.99
C THR A 60 -8.11 11.30 -2.05
N GLN A 61 -6.99 10.82 -1.48
CA GLN A 61 -5.71 11.52 -1.41
C GLN A 61 -5.76 12.89 -0.70
N LYS A 62 -6.73 13.11 0.19
CA LYS A 62 -6.75 14.26 1.10
C LYS A 62 -5.72 14.11 2.22
N MET A 63 -5.40 12.88 2.61
CA MET A 63 -4.43 12.57 3.67
C MET A 63 -3.55 11.35 3.36
N ARG A 64 -2.33 11.35 3.88
CA ARG A 64 -1.49 10.15 3.94
C ARG A 64 -1.93 9.25 5.10
N PHE A 65 -1.61 7.95 5.03
CA PHE A 65 -1.86 6.99 6.12
C PHE A 65 -1.41 7.49 7.49
N THR A 66 -0.23 8.10 7.59
CA THR A 66 0.30 8.62 8.86
C THR A 66 -0.54 9.80 9.37
N GLN A 67 -0.96 10.71 8.49
CA GLN A 67 -1.80 11.86 8.86
C GLN A 67 -3.18 11.39 9.35
N ALA A 68 -3.82 10.48 8.62
CA ALA A 68 -5.12 9.91 9.00
C ALA A 68 -5.01 9.12 10.32
N SER A 69 -3.95 8.31 10.48
CA SER A 69 -3.71 7.55 11.72
C SER A 69 -3.64 8.46 12.94
N THR A 70 -2.89 9.57 12.85
CA THR A 70 -2.78 10.53 13.95
C THR A 70 -4.09 11.30 14.16
N LYS A 71 -4.71 11.82 13.10
CA LYS A 71 -5.93 12.65 13.19
C LYS A 71 -7.10 11.92 13.84
N TYR A 72 -7.32 10.66 13.44
CA TYR A 72 -8.47 9.87 13.90
C TYR A 72 -8.12 8.93 15.07
N GLY A 73 -6.87 8.93 15.54
CA GLY A 73 -6.42 8.04 16.62
C GLY A 73 -6.45 6.54 16.26
N ILE A 74 -6.43 6.21 14.97
CA ILE A 74 -6.57 4.83 14.47
C ILE A 74 -5.17 4.24 14.22
N PRO A 75 -4.84 3.05 14.74
CA PRO A 75 -3.57 2.40 14.44
C PRO A 75 -3.36 2.23 12.92
N LYS A 76 -2.17 2.59 12.43
CA LYS A 76 -1.83 2.49 11.00
C LYS A 76 -2.05 1.09 10.42
N GLY A 77 -1.77 0.04 11.20
CA GLY A 77 -2.02 -1.35 10.81
C GLY A 77 -3.51 -1.59 10.52
N THR A 78 -4.41 -1.07 11.37
CA THR A 78 -5.85 -1.13 11.17
C THR A 78 -6.27 -0.44 9.87
N LEU A 79 -5.74 0.76 9.58
CA LEU A 79 -6.03 1.45 8.30
C LEU A 79 -5.52 0.65 7.10
N TYR A 80 -4.31 0.10 7.18
CA TYR A 80 -3.78 -0.74 6.10
C TYR A 80 -4.65 -1.96 5.84
N ASP A 81 -5.11 -2.64 6.88
CA ASP A 81 -5.92 -3.85 6.72
C ASP A 81 -7.30 -3.55 6.15
N ASN A 82 -7.92 -2.43 6.55
CA ASN A 82 -9.22 -2.02 6.03
C ASN A 82 -9.14 -1.54 4.57
N ILE A 83 -8.06 -0.83 4.20
CA ILE A 83 -7.91 -0.29 2.85
C ILE A 83 -7.34 -1.33 1.88
N LEU A 84 -6.27 -2.03 2.26
CA LEU A 84 -5.51 -2.93 1.37
C LEU A 84 -5.80 -4.42 1.59
N GLY A 85 -6.44 -4.78 2.69
CA GLY A 85 -6.61 -6.17 3.12
C GLY A 85 -5.43 -6.68 3.97
N LYS A 86 -5.71 -7.78 4.68
CA LYS A 86 -4.77 -8.39 5.64
C LYS A 86 -3.60 -9.13 4.98
N SER A 87 -3.75 -9.59 3.74
CA SER A 87 -2.72 -10.38 3.05
C SER A 87 -2.78 -10.15 1.54
N LYS A 88 -1.77 -10.65 0.81
CA LYS A 88 -1.74 -10.67 -0.66
C LYS A 88 -1.95 -9.30 -1.33
N ARG A 89 -1.49 -8.21 -0.69
CA ARG A 89 -1.70 -6.82 -1.14
C ARG A 89 -1.15 -6.51 -2.54
N MET A 90 -0.22 -7.33 -3.04
CA MET A 90 0.39 -7.17 -4.38
C MET A 90 -0.38 -7.90 -5.51
N MET A 91 -1.27 -8.85 -5.19
CA MET A 91 -1.98 -9.67 -6.19
C MET A 91 -2.84 -8.85 -7.16
N ILE A 92 -3.30 -7.67 -6.73
CA ILE A 92 -4.08 -6.74 -7.56
C ILE A 92 -3.35 -6.32 -8.86
N LEU A 93 -2.00 -6.39 -8.88
CA LEU A 93 -1.22 -6.14 -10.09
C LEU A 93 -1.42 -7.24 -11.14
N GLU A 94 -1.59 -8.49 -10.69
CA GLU A 94 -1.87 -9.64 -11.57
C GLU A 94 -3.31 -9.59 -12.10
N GLU A 95 -4.27 -9.15 -11.26
CA GLU A 95 -5.67 -8.99 -11.67
C GLU A 95 -5.84 -7.93 -12.76
N THR A 96 -5.04 -6.85 -12.71
CA THR A 96 -5.05 -5.83 -13.78
C THR A 96 -4.32 -6.31 -15.03
N ALA A 97 -3.38 -7.25 -14.90
CA ALA A 97 -2.71 -7.91 -16.02
C ALA A 97 -2.18 -6.95 -17.11
N LEU A 98 -1.48 -5.89 -16.70
CA LEU A 98 -0.76 -5.01 -17.64
C LEU A 98 0.43 -5.75 -18.23
N ASP A 99 0.62 -5.65 -19.55
CA ASP A 99 1.83 -6.14 -20.17
C ASP A 99 3.04 -5.23 -19.85
N PRO A 100 4.29 -5.67 -20.09
CA PRO A 100 5.48 -4.87 -19.78
C PRO A 100 5.55 -3.52 -20.52
N SER A 101 4.98 -3.43 -21.72
CA SER A 101 4.93 -2.20 -22.51
C SER A 101 3.91 -1.22 -21.91
N GLU A 102 2.72 -1.70 -21.54
CA GLU A 102 1.69 -0.92 -20.84
C GLU A 102 2.20 -0.45 -19.48
N GLU A 103 2.84 -1.33 -18.71
CA GLU A 103 3.44 -0.97 -17.42
C GLU A 103 4.51 0.12 -17.57
N SER A 104 5.34 0.05 -18.61
CA SER A 104 6.31 1.09 -18.94
C SER A 104 5.64 2.41 -19.32
N ALA A 105 4.56 2.37 -20.10
CA ALA A 105 3.78 3.56 -20.45
C ALA A 105 3.15 4.23 -19.22
N VAL A 106 2.68 3.45 -18.25
CA VAL A 106 2.18 3.97 -16.97
C VAL A 106 3.30 4.64 -16.18
N LEU A 107 4.50 4.04 -16.13
CA LEU A 107 5.66 4.64 -15.45
C LEU A 107 6.06 5.96 -16.07
N GLU A 108 6.16 5.99 -17.41
CA GLU A 108 6.47 7.21 -18.16
C GLU A 108 5.43 8.28 -17.90
N PHE A 109 4.14 7.93 -17.98
CA PHE A 109 3.06 8.84 -17.63
C PHE A 109 3.19 9.36 -16.20
N CYS A 110 3.47 8.52 -15.21
CA CYS A 110 3.47 8.95 -13.80
C CYS A 110 4.66 9.83 -13.41
N CYS A 111 5.86 9.51 -13.92
CA CYS A 111 7.12 10.04 -13.37
C CYS A 111 8.00 10.79 -14.39
N ASP A 112 7.58 10.93 -15.65
CA ASP A 112 8.42 11.49 -16.74
C ASP A 112 9.83 10.87 -16.75
N ILE A 113 9.89 9.53 -16.76
CA ILE A 113 11.13 8.77 -16.65
C ILE A 113 12.15 9.09 -17.76
N SER A 114 11.70 9.63 -18.88
CA SER A 114 12.53 10.10 -19.99
C SER A 114 13.40 11.30 -19.61
N VAL A 115 12.95 12.12 -18.66
CA VAL A 115 13.67 13.31 -18.18
C VAL A 115 14.45 13.02 -16.90
N SER A 116 13.94 12.14 -16.03
CA SER A 116 14.58 11.82 -14.75
C SER A 116 14.47 10.34 -14.38
N PRO A 117 15.35 9.47 -14.91
CA PRO A 117 15.22 8.01 -14.78
C PRO A 117 15.33 7.49 -13.34
N TYR A 118 15.96 8.27 -12.45
CA TYR A 118 16.15 7.91 -11.04
C TYR A 118 15.16 8.59 -10.09
N ASN A 119 14.41 9.60 -10.55
CA ASN A 119 13.46 10.35 -9.72
C ASN A 119 12.03 9.89 -9.95
N ARG A 120 11.63 8.82 -9.24
CA ARG A 120 10.29 8.24 -9.36
C ARG A 120 9.30 8.93 -8.44
N ARG A 121 9.03 10.21 -8.72
CA ARG A 121 8.02 11.00 -8.00
C ARG A 121 6.89 11.35 -8.95
N THR A 122 5.66 11.28 -8.45
CA THR A 122 4.49 11.72 -9.22
C THR A 122 3.76 12.86 -8.54
N LYS A 123 3.36 13.83 -9.37
CA LYS A 123 2.44 14.93 -9.01
C LYS A 123 1.05 14.72 -9.60
N LYS A 124 0.81 13.59 -10.29
CA LYS A 124 -0.51 13.30 -10.87
C LYS A 124 -1.47 12.79 -9.81
N SER A 125 -2.74 13.15 -9.95
CA SER A 125 -3.82 12.61 -9.12
C SER A 125 -4.05 11.14 -9.41
N LEU A 126 -4.53 10.40 -8.40
CA LEU A 126 -4.93 9.00 -8.53
C LEU A 126 -5.95 8.85 -9.65
N ASN A 127 -6.97 9.72 -9.69
CA ASN A 127 -8.00 9.67 -10.73
C ASN A 127 -7.39 9.77 -12.15
N ALA A 128 -6.44 10.68 -12.37
CA ALA A 128 -5.78 10.80 -13.67
C ALA A 128 -5.00 9.52 -14.05
N ILE A 129 -4.35 8.90 -13.07
CA ILE A 129 -3.59 7.65 -13.27
C ILE A 129 -4.53 6.47 -13.54
N LEU A 130 -5.61 6.31 -12.76
CA LEU A 130 -6.59 5.24 -12.96
C LEU A 130 -7.25 5.35 -14.34
N ASN A 131 -7.68 6.54 -14.74
CA ASN A 131 -8.25 6.77 -16.08
C ASN A 131 -7.27 6.40 -17.21
N PHE A 132 -5.98 6.68 -17.02
CA PHE A 132 -4.95 6.29 -17.98
C PHE A 132 -4.84 4.76 -18.10
N VAL A 133 -4.80 4.07 -16.96
CA VAL A 133 -4.69 2.60 -16.90
C VAL A 133 -5.94 1.92 -17.46
N GLU A 134 -7.13 2.40 -17.12
CA GLU A 134 -8.39 1.89 -17.68
C GLU A 134 -8.45 2.05 -19.19
N ARG A 135 -7.91 3.14 -19.75
CA ARG A 135 -7.83 3.31 -21.20
C ARG A 135 -6.89 2.30 -21.87
N LEU A 136 -5.79 1.91 -21.21
CA LEU A 136 -4.92 0.84 -21.71
C LEU A 136 -5.67 -0.49 -21.67
N ARG A 137 -6.24 -0.84 -20.52
CA ARG A 137 -6.94 -2.10 -20.30
C ARG A 137 -8.18 -2.29 -21.17
N ARG A 138 -8.91 -1.21 -21.48
CA ARG A 138 -10.08 -1.27 -22.37
C ARG A 138 -9.77 -1.67 -23.81
N LYS A 139 -8.50 -1.68 -24.22
CA LYS A 139 -8.08 -2.26 -25.50
C LYS A 139 -8.24 -3.79 -25.53
N HIS A 140 -8.09 -4.43 -24.37
CA HIS A 140 -8.19 -5.89 -24.20
C HIS A 140 -9.52 -6.32 -23.61
N ASP A 141 -10.04 -5.54 -22.67
CA ASP A 141 -11.31 -5.77 -21.98
C ASP A 141 -12.14 -4.48 -21.96
N PRO A 142 -13.06 -4.28 -22.92
CA PRO A 142 -13.83 -3.04 -23.05
C PRO A 142 -14.66 -2.65 -21.83
N GLY A 143 -15.00 -3.62 -20.97
CA GLY A 143 -15.76 -3.41 -19.73
C GLY A 143 -14.89 -3.09 -18.51
N PHE A 144 -13.56 -3.07 -18.65
CA PHE A 144 -12.66 -2.88 -17.52
C PHE A 144 -12.81 -1.48 -16.92
N MET A 145 -13.06 -1.45 -15.61
CA MET A 145 -13.02 -0.25 -14.78
C MET A 145 -12.64 -0.61 -13.34
N PHE A 146 -11.96 0.30 -12.65
CA PHE A 146 -11.73 0.14 -11.23
C PHE A 146 -13.01 0.45 -10.45
N THR A 147 -13.35 -0.41 -9.50
CA THR A 147 -14.52 -0.22 -8.62
C THR A 147 -14.11 -0.21 -7.14
N GLY A 148 -14.81 0.61 -6.34
CA GLY A 148 -14.54 0.74 -4.91
C GLY A 148 -13.07 1.03 -4.60
N LEU A 149 -12.44 0.18 -3.79
CA LEU A 149 -11.04 0.35 -3.37
C LEU A 149 -10.01 -0.26 -4.34
N SER A 150 -10.44 -0.96 -5.40
CA SER A 150 -9.52 -1.68 -6.29
C SER A 150 -8.49 -0.75 -6.95
N GLY A 151 -8.91 0.44 -7.42
CA GLY A 151 -8.02 1.43 -8.02
C GLY A 151 -6.97 1.94 -7.03
N PHE A 152 -7.37 2.29 -5.80
CA PHE A 152 -6.41 2.71 -4.77
C PHE A 152 -5.44 1.59 -4.39
N ARG A 153 -5.95 0.35 -4.25
CA ARG A 153 -5.13 -0.84 -3.93
C ARG A 153 -4.09 -1.09 -5.02
N TRP A 154 -4.54 -1.04 -6.28
CA TRP A 154 -3.66 -1.18 -7.43
C TRP A 154 -2.58 -0.11 -7.43
N TRP A 155 -2.96 1.16 -7.23
CA TRP A 155 -2.00 2.27 -7.20
C TRP A 155 -0.98 2.14 -6.07
N TRP A 156 -1.42 1.73 -4.87
CA TRP A 156 -0.53 1.44 -3.76
C TRP A 156 0.49 0.35 -4.11
N ALA A 157 0.01 -0.76 -4.70
CA ALA A 157 0.87 -1.87 -5.11
C ALA A 157 1.83 -1.45 -6.22
N PHE A 158 1.36 -0.66 -7.19
CA PHE A 158 2.16 -0.14 -8.29
C PHE A 158 3.29 0.77 -7.78
N CYS A 159 2.96 1.69 -6.87
CA CYS A 159 3.96 2.53 -6.21
C CYS A 159 5.00 1.68 -5.46
N LYS A 160 4.55 0.62 -4.78
CA LYS A 160 5.43 -0.27 -4.02
C LYS A 160 6.37 -1.06 -4.94
N LYS A 161 5.86 -1.61 -6.05
CA LYS A 161 6.64 -2.37 -7.04
C LYS A 161 7.74 -1.49 -7.66
N HIS A 162 7.40 -0.25 -7.99
CA HIS A 162 8.30 0.64 -8.73
C HIS A 162 9.03 1.69 -7.89
N SER A 163 8.87 1.64 -6.57
CA SER A 163 9.45 2.61 -5.63
C SER A 163 9.04 4.06 -5.96
N ILE A 164 7.77 4.26 -6.32
CA ILE A 164 7.23 5.59 -6.63
C ILE A 164 6.85 6.31 -5.34
N VAL A 165 7.26 7.57 -5.23
CA VAL A 165 6.83 8.46 -4.16
C VAL A 165 5.73 9.38 -4.69
N SER A 166 4.49 9.11 -4.27
CA SER A 166 3.35 9.97 -4.59
C SER A 166 3.38 11.24 -3.74
N LEU A 167 3.51 12.39 -4.40
CA LEU A 167 3.53 13.71 -3.78
C LEU A 167 2.17 14.40 -3.81
N TYR A 168 1.25 13.91 -4.65
CA TYR A 168 -0.07 14.50 -4.80
C TYR A 168 -0.89 14.39 -3.50
N ILE A 169 -1.41 15.54 -3.07
CA ILE A 169 -2.43 15.69 -2.05
C ILE A 169 -3.51 16.58 -2.67
N ASN A 170 -4.78 16.25 -2.44
CA ASN A 170 -5.88 17.10 -2.92
C ASN A 170 -6.12 18.23 -1.90
N ASP A 171 -5.64 19.44 -2.21
CA ASP A 171 -5.66 20.61 -1.32
C ASP A 171 -6.89 21.52 -1.51
N GLU A 172 -7.98 21.04 -2.13
CA GLU A 172 -9.20 21.82 -2.45
C GLU A 172 -9.98 22.40 -1.25
N ASN A 173 -9.43 22.37 -0.04
CA ASN A 173 -10.06 22.88 1.19
C ASN A 173 -9.48 24.20 1.73
N GLU A 174 -8.48 24.85 1.10
CA GLU A 174 -7.86 26.09 1.63
C GLU A 174 -8.30 27.42 0.99
N ASN A 175 -9.19 27.43 -0.01
CA ASN A 175 -9.59 28.69 -0.69
C ASN A 175 -10.88 29.34 -0.14
N GLY A 176 -11.30 29.04 1.10
CA GLY A 176 -12.58 29.51 1.67
C GLY A 176 -12.50 30.41 2.90
N ALA A 177 -11.31 30.77 3.37
CA ALA A 177 -11.14 31.48 4.66
C ALA A 177 -10.13 32.63 4.57
N ASP A 178 -10.30 33.55 3.62
CA ASP A 178 -9.86 34.94 3.81
C ASP A 178 -10.66 35.89 2.91
N SER A 179 -11.77 36.37 3.44
CA SER A 179 -12.50 37.56 2.96
C SER A 179 -13.35 38.03 4.14
N SER A 180 -12.71 38.77 5.04
CA SER A 180 -13.37 39.66 6.00
C SER A 180 -12.80 41.06 5.82
#